data_AF-A0A7C3MJA6-F1
#
_entry.id   AF-A0A7C3MJA6-F1
#
_cell.length_a   1.000
_cell.length_b   1.000
_cell.length_c   1.000
_cell.angle_alpha   90.00
_cell.angle_beta   90.00
_cell.angle_gamma   90.00
#
_symmetry.space_group_name_H-M   'P 1'
#
loop_
_entity.id
_entity.type
_entity.pdbx_description
1 polymer ?
#
loop_
_entity_poly.entity_id
_entity_poly.type
_entity_poly.pdbx_seq_one_letter_code
_entity_poly.pdbx_strand_id
1 'polypeptide(L)'
;MREKAMAILLIFIGLLLLLSNFGILSGNLFLLIISAIFLFSYYRFNRNIGFLIPGCILLSIALFNILQSLYTINPVYIISFIGFGFLMIFFIHSSKKEYSYAEKYWSIYPGIILISFGIILGLISKSPEYIRYLFPILLIIIGALLLFRSIK
;
A
#
# COMPACT_ATOMS: atom_id res chain seq x y z
N MET A 1 28.42 -2.78 16.27
CA MET A 1 27.91 -3.56 15.11
C MET A 1 26.66 -2.97 14.46
N ARG A 2 25.68 -2.46 15.25
CA ARG A 2 24.46 -1.81 14.70
C ARG A 2 24.73 -0.60 13.80
N GLU A 3 25.65 0.28 14.18
CA GLU A 3 25.99 1.47 13.40
C GLU A 3 26.62 1.14 12.05
N LYS A 4 27.54 0.15 12.01
CA LYS A 4 28.12 -0.34 10.75
C LYS A 4 27.06 -0.94 9.83
N ALA A 5 26.09 -1.67 10.38
CA ALA A 5 24.99 -2.24 9.60
C ALA A 5 24.06 -1.15 9.02
N MET A 6 23.75 -0.11 9.80
CA MET A 6 22.99 1.05 9.31
C MET A 6 23.75 1.81 8.22
N ALA A 7 25.05 2.05 8.40
CA ALA A 7 25.87 2.72 7.40
C ALA A 7 25.92 1.94 6.08
N ILE A 8 26.14 0.62 6.14
CA ILE A 8 26.12 -0.26 4.95
C ILE A 8 24.76 -0.21 4.26
N LEU A 9 23.66 -0.25 5.02
CA LEU A 9 22.31 -0.18 4.48
C LEU A 9 22.03 1.15 3.78
N LEU A 10 22.46 2.28 4.37
CA LEU A 10 22.34 3.59 3.73
C LEU A 10 23.17 3.69 2.44
N ILE A 11 24.42 3.20 2.46
CA ILE A 11 25.28 3.17 1.27
C ILE A 11 24.60 2.36 0.17
N PHE A 12 24.04 1.19 0.50
CA PHE A 12 23.37 0.34 -0.47
C PHE A 12 22.11 0.98 -1.06
N ILE A 13 21.28 1.63 -0.22
CA ILE A 13 20.10 2.38 -0.69
C ILE A 13 20.52 3.55 -1.58
N GLY A 14 21.56 4.30 -1.21
CA GLY A 14 22.09 5.40 -2.02
C GLY A 14 22.59 4.93 -3.38
N LEU A 15 23.26 3.78 -3.42
CA LEU A 15 23.75 3.17 -4.66
C LEU A 15 22.59 2.75 -5.56
N LEU A 16 21.54 2.14 -5.00
CA LEU A 16 20.32 1.80 -5.75
C LEU A 16 19.62 3.04 -6.33
N LEU A 17 19.52 4.12 -5.54
CA LEU A 17 18.93 5.39 -6.00
C LEU A 17 19.73 5.99 -7.15
N LEU A 18 21.06 5.93 -7.07
CA LEU A 18 21.95 6.41 -8.12
C LEU A 18 21.78 5.60 -9.41
N LEU A 19 21.77 4.27 -9.33
CA LEU A 19 21.53 3.39 -10.49
C LEU A 19 20.13 3.60 -11.11
N SER A 20 19.12 3.88 -10.28
CA SER A 20 17.78 4.22 -10.77
C SER A 20 17.77 5.55 -11.54
N ASN A 21 18.51 6.57 -11.08
CA ASN A 21 18.60 7.86 -11.76
C ASN A 21 19.34 7.78 -13.09
N PHE A 22 20.32 6.88 -13.22
CA PHE A 22 20.98 6.60 -14.50
C PHE A 22 20.10 5.81 -15.49
N GLY A 23 18.86 5.46 -15.12
CA GLY A 23 17.93 4.72 -15.97
C GLY A 23 18.30 3.26 -16.20
N ILE A 24 19.30 2.74 -15.47
CA ILE A 24 19.77 1.35 -15.58
C ILE A 24 18.76 0.39 -14.95
N LEU A 25 18.13 0.83 -13.85
CA LEU A 25 17.06 0.08 -13.18
C LEU A 25 15.70 0.61 -13.62
N SER A 26 14.85 -0.29 -14.13
CA SER A 26 13.44 0.03 -14.31
C SER A 26 12.79 0.31 -12.94
N GLY A 27 11.87 1.28 -12.89
CA GLY A 27 11.21 1.66 -11.64
C GLY A 27 10.58 0.48 -10.90
N ASN A 28 10.07 -0.51 -11.64
CA ASN A 28 9.48 -1.73 -11.09
C ASN A 28 10.52 -2.62 -10.39
N LEU A 29 11.69 -2.84 -11.00
CA LEU A 29 12.77 -3.62 -10.41
C LEU A 29 13.33 -2.93 -9.17
N PHE A 30 13.48 -1.61 -9.21
CA PHE A 30 13.91 -0.81 -8.05
C PHE A 30 12.97 -0.98 -6.85
N LEU A 31 11.65 -0.82 -7.08
CA LEU A 31 10.62 -1.04 -6.05
C LEU A 31 10.67 -2.47 -5.48
N LEU A 32 10.86 -3.47 -6.34
CA LEU A 32 10.92 -4.88 -5.93
C LEU A 32 12.16 -5.15 -5.06
N ILE A 33 13.34 -4.66 -5.45
CA ILE A 33 14.57 -4.79 -4.67
C ILE A 33 14.41 -4.13 -3.29
N ILE A 34 13.87 -2.90 -3.25
CA ILE A 34 13.67 -2.20 -1.98
C ILE A 34 12.68 -2.92 -1.09
N SER A 35 11.54 -3.37 -1.63
CA SER A 35 10.57 -4.14 -0.86
C SER A 35 11.19 -5.41 -0.26
N ALA A 36 12.01 -6.13 -1.03
CA ALA A 36 12.75 -7.29 -0.56
C ALA A 36 13.73 -6.95 0.57
N ILE A 37 14.46 -5.83 0.47
CA ILE A 37 15.38 -5.36 1.53
C ILE A 37 14.62 -5.05 2.81
N PHE A 38 13.46 -4.37 2.73
CA PHE A 38 12.63 -4.06 3.88
C PHE A 38 12.06 -5.34 4.54
N LEU A 39 11.55 -6.28 3.74
CA LEU A 39 11.05 -7.56 4.25
C LEU A 39 12.17 -8.41 4.85
N PHE A 40 13.35 -8.44 4.25
CA PHE A 40 14.52 -9.12 4.81
C PHE A 40 14.97 -8.48 6.13
N SER A 41 15.00 -7.15 6.16
CA SER A 41 15.34 -6.36 7.35
C SER A 41 14.35 -6.60 8.49
N TYR A 42 13.06 -6.77 8.19
CA TYR A 42 12.06 -7.16 9.19
C TYR A 42 12.48 -8.46 9.91
N TYR A 43 12.84 -9.52 9.20
CA TYR A 43 13.28 -10.76 9.83
C TYR A 43 14.61 -10.62 10.58
N ARG A 44 15.52 -9.76 10.10
CA ARG A 44 16.85 -9.57 10.71
C ARG A 44 16.84 -8.69 11.96
N PHE A 45 16.01 -7.65 12.00
CA PHE A 45 15.96 -6.65 13.06
C PHE A 45 14.76 -6.86 13.99
N ASN A 46 14.71 -8.04 14.63
CA ASN A 46 13.72 -8.40 15.65
C ASN A 46 12.25 -8.23 15.23
N ARG A 47 11.92 -8.36 13.94
CA ARG A 47 10.54 -8.23 13.44
C ARG A 47 9.90 -6.88 13.77
N ASN A 48 10.68 -5.80 13.68
CA ASN A 48 10.17 -4.45 13.84
C ASN A 48 9.17 -4.10 12.72
N ILE A 49 7.93 -3.81 13.11
CA ILE A 49 6.80 -3.47 12.22
C ILE A 49 7.16 -2.32 11.27
N GLY A 50 8.03 -1.39 11.68
CA GLY A 50 8.48 -0.27 10.85
C GLY A 50 9.17 -0.68 9.55
N PHE A 51 9.73 -1.90 9.46
CA PHE A 51 10.25 -2.44 8.20
C PHE A 51 9.21 -3.23 7.41
N LEU A 52 8.24 -3.84 8.09
CA LEU A 52 7.21 -4.66 7.46
C LEU A 52 6.23 -3.83 6.63
N ILE A 53 5.77 -2.71 7.19
CA ILE A 53 4.79 -1.83 6.54
C ILE A 53 5.29 -1.34 5.17
N PRO A 54 6.43 -0.63 5.07
CA PRO A 54 6.94 -0.19 3.78
C PRO A 54 7.29 -1.38 2.87
N GLY A 55 7.79 -2.49 3.42
CA GLY A 55 8.09 -3.70 2.65
C GLY A 55 6.86 -4.26 1.91
N CYS A 56 5.75 -4.48 2.63
CA CYS A 56 4.51 -4.99 2.04
C CYS A 56 3.85 -4.00 1.08
N ILE A 57 3.84 -2.71 1.41
CA ILE A 57 3.22 -1.68 0.54
C ILE A 57 4.02 -1.55 -0.76
N LEU A 58 5.34 -1.44 -0.70
CA LEU A 58 6.19 -1.33 -1.88
C LEU A 58 6.11 -2.60 -2.73
N LEU A 59 6.01 -3.78 -2.11
CA LEU A 59 5.81 -5.04 -2.82
C LEU A 59 4.48 -5.03 -3.58
N SER A 60 3.38 -4.61 -2.94
CA SER A 60 2.07 -4.49 -3.59
C SER A 60 2.09 -3.55 -4.79
N ILE A 61 2.78 -2.41 -4.68
CA ILE A 61 2.92 -1.44 -5.77
C ILE A 61 3.74 -2.04 -6.92
N ALA A 62 4.88 -2.69 -6.61
CA ALA A 62 5.71 -3.34 -7.61
C ALA A 62 4.94 -4.43 -8.37
N LEU A 63 4.19 -5.27 -7.64
CA LEU A 63 3.34 -6.31 -8.24
C LEU A 63 2.25 -5.72 -9.12
N PHE A 64 1.59 -4.64 -8.68
CA PHE A 64 0.59 -3.95 -9.50
C PHE A 64 1.20 -3.43 -10.80
N ASN A 65 2.35 -2.75 -10.73
CA ASN A 65 3.00 -2.19 -11.92
C ASN A 65 3.42 -3.28 -12.91
N ILE A 66 3.93 -4.41 -12.42
CA ILE A 66 4.25 -5.57 -13.26
C ILE A 66 2.98 -6.09 -13.91
N LEU A 67 1.90 -6.28 -13.15
CA LEU A 67 0.64 -6.78 -13.68
C LEU A 67 0.03 -5.81 -14.71
N GLN A 68 0.13 -4.50 -14.48
CA GLN A 68 -0.32 -3.45 -15.40
C GLN A 68 0.53 -3.38 -16.67
N SER A 69 1.82 -3.73 -16.60
CA SER A 69 2.66 -3.84 -17.80
C SER A 69 2.32 -5.06 -18.66
N LEU A 70 1.83 -6.14 -18.04
CA LEU A 70 1.46 -7.38 -18.72
C LEU A 70 0.01 -7.34 -19.24
N TYR A 71 -0.88 -6.69 -18.49
CA TYR A 71 -2.30 -6.58 -18.78
C TYR A 71 -2.74 -5.13 -18.70
N THR A 72 -3.55 -4.66 -19.65
CA THR A 72 -4.07 -3.29 -19.67
C THR A 72 -5.16 -3.08 -18.59
N ILE A 73 -4.72 -3.07 -17.34
CA ILE A 73 -5.57 -2.92 -16.15
C ILE A 73 -5.73 -1.43 -15.84
N ASN A 74 -6.93 -1.05 -15.38
CA ASN A 74 -7.20 0.32 -14.97
C ASN A 74 -6.28 0.72 -13.78
N PRO A 75 -5.56 1.85 -13.84
CA PRO A 75 -4.70 2.34 -12.75
C PRO A 75 -5.40 2.40 -11.38
N VAL A 76 -6.71 2.61 -11.34
CA VAL A 76 -7.52 2.70 -10.12
C VAL A 76 -7.38 1.47 -9.20
N TYR A 77 -7.13 0.29 -9.77
CA TYR A 77 -6.96 -0.95 -8.99
C TYR A 77 -5.69 -0.97 -8.12
N ILE A 78 -4.78 0.00 -8.29
CA ILE A 78 -3.62 0.16 -7.39
C ILE A 78 -4.05 0.31 -5.93
N ILE A 79 -5.20 0.96 -5.69
CA ILE A 79 -5.77 1.18 -4.36
C ILE A 79 -6.10 -0.17 -3.71
N SER A 80 -6.69 -1.09 -4.48
CA SER A 80 -6.97 -2.45 -3.99
C SER A 80 -5.68 -3.24 -3.75
N PHE A 81 -4.66 -3.09 -4.60
CA PHE A 81 -3.35 -3.72 -4.40
C PHE A 81 -2.64 -3.25 -3.13
N ILE A 82 -2.70 -1.95 -2.82
CA ILE A 82 -2.19 -1.41 -1.55
C ILE A 82 -3.00 -2.00 -0.39
N GLY A 83 -4.32 -2.14 -0.52
CA GLY A 83 -5.15 -2.83 0.47
C GLY A 83 -4.74 -4.30 0.70
N PHE A 84 -4.39 -5.03 -0.36
CA PHE A 84 -3.78 -6.36 -0.23
C PHE A 84 -2.42 -6.32 0.49
N GLY A 85 -1.66 -5.25 0.33
CA GLY A 85 -0.42 -5.02 1.09
C GLY A 85 -0.67 -4.94 2.59
N PHE A 86 -1.73 -4.23 3.00
CA PHE A 86 -2.15 -4.18 4.40
C PHE A 86 -2.62 -5.55 4.94
N LEU A 87 -3.30 -6.35 4.12
CA LEU A 87 -3.64 -7.72 4.49
C LEU A 87 -2.38 -8.62 4.60
N MET A 88 -1.38 -8.45 3.73
CA MET A 88 -0.10 -9.16 3.87
C MET A 88 0.57 -8.86 5.20
N ILE A 89 0.54 -7.59 5.66
CA ILE A 89 1.07 -7.21 6.98
C ILE A 89 0.38 -8.01 8.08
N PHE A 90 -0.95 -8.15 8.01
CA PHE A 90 -1.70 -8.97 8.98
C PHE A 90 -1.19 -10.41 9.00
N PHE A 91 -1.09 -11.08 7.85
CA PHE A 91 -0.65 -12.48 7.79
C PHE A 91 0.78 -12.67 8.29
N ILE A 92 1.71 -11.76 7.97
CA ILE A 92 3.12 -11.87 8.35
C ILE A 92 3.33 -11.54 9.84
N HIS A 93 2.63 -10.53 10.36
CA HIS A 93 2.80 -10.09 11.76
C HIS A 93 1.99 -10.91 12.76
N SER A 94 0.76 -11.30 12.38
CA SER A 94 -0.18 -12.05 13.23
C SER A 94 0.26 -13.49 13.57
N SER A 95 1.37 -13.98 13.00
CA SER A 95 1.84 -15.35 13.19
C SER A 95 2.43 -15.62 14.59
N LYS A 96 2.68 -14.60 15.43
CA LYS A 96 3.17 -14.78 16.81
C LYS A 96 2.08 -14.62 17.87
N LYS A 97 2.09 -15.51 18.87
CA LYS A 97 1.07 -15.77 19.90
C LYS A 97 0.88 -14.67 20.99
N GLU A 98 1.72 -13.64 21.04
CA GLU A 98 1.84 -12.74 22.21
C GLU A 98 1.39 -11.28 21.96
N TYR A 99 0.52 -11.04 20.98
CA TYR A 99 -0.02 -9.69 20.75
C TYR A 99 -1.44 -9.57 21.25
N SER A 100 -1.76 -8.41 21.84
CA SER A 100 -3.13 -8.06 22.22
C SER A 100 -4.03 -8.06 20.98
N TYR A 101 -5.31 -8.42 21.15
CA TYR A 101 -6.28 -8.44 20.05
C TYR A 101 -6.24 -7.15 19.22
N ALA A 102 -6.18 -5.96 19.84
CA ALA A 102 -6.13 -4.69 19.12
C ALA A 102 -4.88 -4.54 18.21
N GLU A 103 -3.71 -5.00 18.65
CA GLU A 103 -2.44 -4.91 17.90
C GLU A 103 -2.36 -5.92 16.76
N LYS A 104 -3.19 -6.96 16.80
CA LYS A 104 -3.23 -7.98 15.76
C LYS A 104 -4.07 -7.54 14.56
N TYR A 105 -5.21 -6.90 14.78
CA TYR A 105 -6.19 -6.62 13.71
C TYR A 105 -6.08 -5.21 13.10
N TRP A 106 -5.19 -4.34 13.59
CA TRP A 106 -5.13 -2.94 13.14
C TRP A 106 -4.96 -2.79 11.62
N SER A 107 -4.20 -3.67 10.96
CA SER A 107 -3.94 -3.58 9.53
C SER A 107 -5.09 -4.10 8.66
N ILE A 108 -6.01 -4.89 9.22
CA ILE A 108 -7.16 -5.41 8.47
C ILE A 108 -8.14 -4.30 8.13
N TYR A 109 -8.42 -3.38 9.06
CA TYR A 109 -9.36 -2.29 8.83
C TYR A 109 -9.00 -1.43 7.60
N PRO A 110 -7.79 -0.83 7.49
CA PRO A 110 -7.42 -0.08 6.30
C PRO A 110 -7.32 -0.98 5.05
N GLY A 111 -6.88 -2.24 5.20
CA GLY A 111 -6.79 -3.19 4.09
C GLY A 111 -8.15 -3.46 3.44
N ILE A 112 -9.16 -3.80 4.22
CA ILE A 112 -10.53 -4.07 3.73
C ILE A 112 -11.12 -2.80 3.11
N ILE A 113 -11.01 -1.65 3.79
CA ILE A 113 -11.54 -0.38 3.29
C ILE A 113 -10.94 -0.05 1.92
N LEU A 114 -9.62 -0.14 1.77
CA LEU A 114 -8.93 0.15 0.51
C LEU A 114 -9.28 -0.84 -0.61
N ILE A 115 -9.40 -2.13 -0.29
CA ILE A 115 -9.84 -3.14 -1.26
C ILE A 115 -11.24 -2.83 -1.76
N SER A 116 -12.19 -2.61 -0.85
CA SER A 116 -13.57 -2.25 -1.19
C SER A 116 -13.61 -0.97 -2.03
N PHE A 117 -12.87 0.07 -1.63
CA PHE A 117 -12.84 1.34 -2.36
C PHE A 117 -12.26 1.17 -3.77
N GLY A 118 -11.13 0.48 -3.93
CA GLY A 118 -10.52 0.28 -5.24
C GLY A 118 -11.40 -0.56 -6.17
N ILE A 119 -12.15 -1.54 -5.65
CA ILE A 119 -13.13 -2.30 -6.43
C ILE A 119 -14.28 -1.41 -6.87
N ILE A 120 -14.88 -0.64 -5.96
CA ILE A 120 -15.99 0.28 -6.25
C ILE A 120 -15.56 1.29 -7.32
N LEU A 121 -14.40 1.94 -7.14
CA LEU A 121 -13.86 2.89 -8.11
C LEU A 121 -13.56 2.20 -9.46
N GLY A 122 -13.08 0.96 -9.45
CA GLY A 122 -12.89 0.16 -10.65
C GLY A 122 -14.19 -0.06 -11.42
N LEU A 123 -15.29 -0.38 -10.73
CA LEU A 123 -16.62 -0.53 -11.33
C LEU A 123 -17.17 0.81 -11.88
N ILE A 124 -17.01 1.90 -11.11
CA ILE A 124 -17.41 3.25 -11.54
C ILE A 124 -16.59 3.70 -12.74
N SER A 125 -15.31 3.35 -12.82
CA SER A 125 -14.43 3.76 -13.92
C SER A 125 -14.85 3.19 -15.28
N LYS A 126 -15.45 1.99 -15.29
CA LYS A 126 -16.05 1.35 -16.47
C LYS A 126 -17.45 1.88 -16.79
N SER A 127 -18.08 2.59 -15.86
CA SER A 127 -19.40 3.15 -16.03
C SER A 127 -19.35 4.45 -16.87
N PRO A 128 -20.42 4.78 -17.60
CA PRO A 128 -20.49 6.01 -18.37
C PRO A 128 -20.31 7.27 -17.50
N GLU A 129 -19.81 8.35 -18.12
CA GLU A 129 -19.26 9.53 -17.42
C GLU A 129 -20.21 10.16 -16.40
N TYR A 130 -21.52 10.15 -16.66
CA TYR A 130 -22.53 10.70 -15.74
C TYR A 130 -22.59 9.97 -14.38
N ILE A 131 -22.28 8.67 -14.33
CA ILE A 131 -22.28 7.89 -13.08
C ILE A 131 -21.09 8.28 -12.19
N ARG A 132 -20.00 8.79 -12.77
CA ARG A 132 -18.81 9.20 -12.01
C ARG A 132 -19.10 10.39 -11.07
N TYR A 133 -20.04 11.26 -11.46
CA TYR A 133 -20.45 12.41 -10.65
C TYR A 133 -21.51 12.07 -9.59
N LEU A 134 -22.17 10.92 -9.71
CA LEU A 134 -23.27 10.53 -8.84
C LEU A 134 -22.83 10.35 -7.38
N PHE A 135 -21.66 9.75 -7.15
CA PHE A 135 -21.10 9.57 -5.80
C PHE A 135 -20.72 10.91 -5.13
N PRO A 136 -19.94 11.80 -5.78
CA PRO A 136 -19.68 13.14 -5.26
C PRO A 136 -20.96 13.95 -4.97
N ILE A 137 -21.94 13.91 -5.88
CA ILE A 137 -23.22 14.62 -5.70
C ILE A 137 -23.97 14.08 -4.48
N LEU A 138 -24.07 12.76 -4.32
CA LEU A 138 -24.67 12.13 -3.14
C LEU A 138 -23.98 12.54 -1.84
N LEU A 139 -22.64 12.53 -1.82
CA LEU A 139 -21.85 12.97 -0.66
C LEU A 139 -22.11 14.42 -0.29
N ILE A 140 -22.19 15.31 -1.29
CA ILE A 140 -22.52 16.72 -1.08
C ILE A 140 -23.94 16.87 -0.50
N ILE A 141 -24.93 16.17 -1.06
CA ILE A 141 -26.32 16.22 -0.60
C ILE A 141 -26.43 15.70 0.85
N ILE A 142 -25.82 14.55 1.15
CA ILE A 142 -25.83 13.97 2.50
C ILE A 142 -25.12 14.91 3.49
N GLY A 143 -23.96 15.45 3.11
CA GLY A 143 -23.22 16.42 3.91
C GLY A 143 -24.05 17.67 4.22
N ALA A 144 -24.74 18.22 3.20
CA ALA A 144 -25.63 19.35 3.38
C ALA A 144 -26.80 19.03 4.33
N LEU A 145 -27.46 17.87 4.15
CA LEU A 145 -28.56 17.43 5.01
C LEU A 145 -28.13 17.29 6.48
N LEU A 146 -26.94 16.74 6.72
CA LEU A 146 -26.39 16.62 8.08
C LEU A 146 -26.12 17.99 8.72
N LEU A 147 -25.57 18.94 7.96
CA LEU A 147 -25.35 20.31 8.44
C LEU A 147 -26.66 21.03 8.76
N PHE A 148 -27.68 20.90 7.91
CA PHE A 148 -29.00 21.47 8.20
C PHE A 148 -29.62 20.89 9.48
N ARG A 149 -29.38 19.60 9.74
CA ARG A 149 -29.84 18.93 10.95
C ARG A 149 -29.04 19.29 12.20
N SER A 150 -27.78 19.69 12.08
CA SER A 150 -26.96 20.08 13.24
C SER A 150 -27.19 21.53 13.69
N ILE A 151 -27.66 22.40 12.80
CA ILE A 151 -27.91 23.82 13.07
C ILE A 151 -29.31 24.06 13.66
N LYS A 152 -30.23 23.13 13.43
CA LYS A 152 -31.61 23.16 13.95
C LYS A 152 -31.72 22.34 15.23
#